data_AF-K6QEN8-F1
#
_entry.id   AF-K6QEN8-F1
#
_cell.length_a   1.000
_cell.length_b   1.000
_cell.length_c   1.000
_cell.angle_alpha   90.00
_cell.angle_beta   90.00
_cell.angle_gamma   90.00
#
_symmetry.space_group_name_H-M   'P 1'
#
loop_
_entity.id
_entity.type
_entity.pdbx_description
1 polymer ?
#
loop_
_entity_poly.entity_id
_entity_poly.type
_entity_poly.pdbx_seq_one_letter_code
_entity_poly.pdbx_strand_id
1 'polypeptide(L)'
;MGQSVKGCATKSLVQGLSSLCLGLALIFFVSPLLVYGFVHGDPERYLWIIRGPYPFSHLGSGPFQLAVGLLLIAAGVGSLILSRVFATRAR
;
A
#
# COMPACT_ATOMS: atom_id res chain seq x y z
N MET A 1 -18.72 1.88 -37.02
CA MET A 1 -18.61 2.89 -35.93
C MET A 1 -18.37 2.31 -34.52
N GLY A 2 -18.72 1.05 -34.22
CA GLY A 2 -18.61 0.49 -32.86
C GLY A 2 -17.20 0.14 -32.32
N GLN A 3 -16.16 0.05 -33.16
CA GLN A 3 -14.79 -0.25 -32.68
C GLN A 3 -14.04 0.97 -32.14
N SER A 4 -14.37 2.18 -32.61
CA SER A 4 -13.69 3.41 -32.18
C SER A 4 -14.06 3.82 -30.74
N VAL A 5 -15.31 3.59 -30.32
CA VAL A 5 -15.78 3.89 -28.95
C VAL A 5 -15.18 2.93 -27.92
N LYS A 6 -15.02 1.65 -28.26
CA LYS A 6 -14.42 0.63 -27.37
C LYS A 6 -12.97 0.94 -27.04
N GLY A 7 -12.20 1.44 -28.01
CA GLY A 7 -10.81 1.86 -27.79
C GLY A 7 -10.68 3.02 -26.80
N CYS A 8 -11.59 4.01 -26.88
CA CYS A 8 -11.60 5.17 -25.98
C CYS A 8 -11.95 4.78 -24.53
N ALA A 9 -12.97 3.94 -24.35
CA ALA A 9 -13.40 3.48 -23.02
C ALA A 9 -12.31 2.65 -22.31
N THR A 10 -11.64 1.76 -23.04
CA THR A 10 -10.54 0.95 -22.49
C THR A 10 -9.35 1.82 -22.06
N LYS A 11 -8.99 2.85 -22.84
CA LYS A 11 -7.90 3.77 -22.47
C LYS A 11 -8.20 4.55 -21.18
N SER A 12 -9.44 5.07 -21.05
CA SER A 12 -9.88 5.75 -19.81
C SER A 12 -9.84 4.84 -18.59
N LEU A 13 -10.25 3.58 -18.74
CA LEU A 13 -10.25 2.61 -17.64
C LEU A 13 -8.83 2.27 -17.18
N VAL A 14 -7.89 2.05 -18.11
CA VAL A 14 -6.48 1.76 -17.79
C VAL A 14 -5.82 2.96 -17.11
N GLN A 15 -6.15 4.19 -17.52
CA GLN A 15 -5.65 5.40 -16.87
C GLN A 15 -6.21 5.57 -15.44
N GLY A 16 -7.48 5.22 -15.22
CA GLY A 16 -8.07 5.15 -13.89
C GLY A 16 -7.35 4.16 -12.99
N LEU A 17 -7.17 2.91 -13.46
CA LEU A 17 -6.44 1.87 -12.70
C LEU A 17 -5.00 2.26 -12.39
N SER A 18 -4.30 2.89 -13.34
CA SER A 18 -2.93 3.39 -13.12
C SER A 18 -2.88 4.44 -12.00
N SER A 19 -3.88 5.34 -11.95
CA SER A 19 -3.99 6.38 -10.93
C SER A 19 -4.30 5.79 -9.55
N LEU A 20 -5.20 4.79 -9.48
CA LEU A 20 -5.48 4.06 -8.25
C LEU A 20 -4.22 3.34 -7.72
N CYS A 21 -3.44 2.70 -8.61
CA CYS A 21 -2.18 2.06 -8.23
C CYS A 21 -1.15 3.08 -7.71
N LEU A 22 -1.06 4.29 -8.28
CA LEU A 22 -0.20 5.34 -7.72
C LEU A 22 -0.63 5.75 -6.32
N GLY A 23 -1.94 5.95 -6.12
CA GLY A 23 -2.48 6.28 -4.80
C GLY A 23 -2.16 5.20 -3.76
N LEU A 24 -2.37 3.92 -4.13
CA LEU A 24 -2.04 2.79 -3.26
C LEU A 24 -0.55 2.70 -2.96
N ALA A 25 0.33 2.93 -3.94
CA ALA A 25 1.77 2.95 -3.71
C ALA A 25 2.15 3.99 -2.65
N LEU A 26 1.61 5.21 -2.74
CA LEU A 26 1.85 6.26 -1.74
C LEU A 26 1.35 5.87 -0.35
N ILE A 27 0.14 5.29 -0.26
CA ILE A 27 -0.42 4.82 1.01
C ILE A 27 0.50 3.75 1.61
N PHE A 28 0.97 2.80 0.82
CA PHE A 28 1.88 1.76 1.30
C PHE A 28 3.25 2.30 1.75
N PHE A 29 3.76 3.37 1.13
CA PHE A 29 5.00 4.02 1.57
C PHE A 29 4.83 4.81 2.87
N VAL A 30 3.66 5.43 3.10
CA VAL A 30 3.37 6.19 4.33
C VAL A 30 2.94 5.27 5.48
N SER A 31 2.35 4.11 5.17
CA SER A 31 1.82 3.16 6.14
C SER A 31 2.81 2.74 7.24
N PRO A 32 4.10 2.44 6.96
CA PRO A 32 5.06 2.12 8.01
C PRO A 32 5.20 3.20 9.10
N LEU A 33 5.15 4.49 8.72
CA LEU A 33 5.17 5.58 9.70
C LEU A 33 3.90 5.62 10.54
N LEU A 34 2.73 5.41 9.90
CA LEU A 34 1.46 5.36 10.62
C LEU A 34 1.40 4.18 11.58
N VAL A 35 1.88 3.00 11.17
CA VAL A 35 1.98 1.82 12.02
C VAL A 35 2.94 2.07 13.18
N TYR A 36 4.11 2.66 12.92
CA TYR A 36 5.06 3.00 13.98
C TYR A 36 4.49 3.99 15.00
N GLY A 37 3.88 5.08 14.52
CA GLY A 37 3.24 6.08 15.37
C GLY A 37 2.01 5.52 16.11
N PHE A 38 1.27 4.61 15.50
CA PHE A 38 0.16 3.93 16.18
C PHE A 38 0.67 3.00 17.29
N VAL A 39 1.77 2.27 17.08
CA VAL A 39 2.31 1.39 18.12
C VAL A 39 2.94 2.20 19.26
N HIS A 40 3.71 3.26 18.97
CA HIS A 40 4.51 3.97 19.97
C HIS A 40 3.90 5.30 20.47
N GLY A 41 2.81 5.77 19.89
CA GLY A 41 2.23 7.08 20.21
C GLY A 41 1.53 7.17 21.57
N ASP A 42 1.27 6.04 22.23
CA ASP A 42 0.71 6.00 23.58
C ASP A 42 1.29 4.80 24.36
N PRO A 43 1.90 5.00 25.55
CA PRO A 43 2.53 3.92 26.31
C PRO A 43 1.56 2.85 26.79
N GLU A 44 0.35 3.24 27.19
CA GLU A 44 -0.68 2.29 27.65
C GLU A 44 -1.19 1.44 26.49
N ARG A 45 -1.38 2.06 25.32
CA ARG A 45 -1.70 1.36 24.07
C ARG A 45 -0.58 0.42 23.65
N TYR A 46 0.68 0.83 23.76
CA TYR A 46 1.82 -0.03 23.48
C TYR A 46 1.81 -1.29 24.37
N LEU A 47 1.63 -1.11 25.68
CA LEU A 47 1.52 -2.20 26.67
C LEU A 47 0.34 -3.14 26.37
N TRP A 48 -0.80 -2.59 25.95
CA TRP A 48 -1.96 -3.37 25.54
C TRP A 48 -1.70 -4.16 24.26
N ILE A 49 -1.05 -3.55 23.26
CA ILE A 49 -0.69 -4.19 21.98
C ILE A 49 0.24 -5.37 22.21
N ILE A 50 1.32 -5.21 22.99
CA ILE A 50 2.30 -6.29 23.22
C ILE A 50 1.74 -7.43 24.09
N ARG A 51 0.75 -7.16 24.94
CA ARG A 51 0.04 -8.16 25.75
C ARG A 51 -1.18 -8.77 25.05
N GLY A 52 -1.54 -8.24 23.88
CA GLY A 52 -2.70 -8.68 23.11
C GLY A 52 -2.52 -10.04 22.41
N PRO A 53 -3.55 -10.53 21.71
CA PRO A 53 -3.41 -11.72 20.88
C PRO A 53 -2.52 -11.48 19.65
N TYR A 54 -1.93 -12.54 19.12
CA TYR A 54 -1.26 -12.51 17.82
C TYR A 54 -2.21 -11.95 16.74
N PRO A 55 -1.77 -11.08 15.81
CA PRO A 55 -0.40 -10.64 15.54
C PRO A 55 0.05 -9.38 16.30
N PHE A 56 -0.84 -8.76 17.08
CA PHE A 56 -0.57 -7.48 17.75
C PHE A 56 0.49 -7.58 18.85
N SER A 57 0.54 -8.70 19.58
CA SER A 57 1.60 -8.97 20.55
C SER A 57 3.01 -8.87 19.97
N HIS A 58 3.18 -9.21 18.69
CA HIS A 58 4.46 -9.19 18.00
C HIS A 58 4.73 -7.86 17.28
N LEU A 59 3.71 -7.01 17.05
CA LEU A 59 3.87 -5.71 16.39
C LEU A 59 4.73 -4.71 17.19
N GLY A 60 4.81 -4.87 18.52
CA GLY A 60 5.73 -4.08 19.35
C GLY A 60 7.18 -4.59 19.33
N SER A 61 7.45 -5.73 18.67
CA SER A 61 8.82 -6.24 18.51
C SER A 61 9.48 -5.66 17.27
N GLY A 62 10.71 -5.16 17.42
CA GLY A 62 11.47 -4.55 16.33
C GLY A 62 11.57 -5.42 15.06
N PRO A 63 11.92 -6.73 15.15
CA PRO A 63 12.06 -7.59 13.98
C PRO A 63 10.74 -7.80 13.20
N PHE A 64 9.63 -8.01 13.90
CA PHE A 64 8.33 -8.20 13.24
C PHE A 64 7.83 -6.91 12.61
N GLN A 65 8.04 -5.77 13.28
CA GLN A 65 7.70 -4.46 12.73
C GLN A 65 8.51 -4.13 11.47
N LEU A 66 9.80 -4.49 11.44
CA LEU A 66 10.63 -4.39 10.23
C LEU A 66 10.11 -5.29 9.12
N ALA A 67 9.72 -6.54 9.41
CA ALA A 67 9.16 -7.45 8.41
C ALA A 67 7.86 -6.91 7.79
N VAL A 68 6.94 -6.40 8.62
CA VAL A 68 5.69 -5.76 8.16
C VAL A 68 6.00 -4.50 7.34
N GLY A 69 6.94 -3.68 7.79
CA GLY A 69 7.40 -2.50 7.07
C GLY A 69 7.98 -2.84 5.69
N LEU A 70 8.87 -3.83 5.61
CA LEU A 70 9.44 -4.30 4.35
C LEU A 70 8.38 -4.86 3.41
N LEU A 71 7.39 -5.60 3.93
CA LEU A 71 6.27 -6.09 3.14
C LEU A 71 5.44 -4.94 2.56
N LEU A 72 5.15 -3.91 3.35
CA LEU A 72 4.45 -2.70 2.89
C LEU A 72 5.24 -1.96 1.82
N ILE A 73 6.55 -1.77 2.02
CA ILE A 73 7.42 -1.14 1.02
C ILE A 73 7.46 -1.97 -0.26
N ALA A 74 7.60 -3.29 -0.18
CA ALA A 74 7.59 -4.18 -1.33
C ALA A 74 6.25 -4.11 -2.09
N ALA A 75 5.12 -4.10 -1.37
CA ALA A 75 3.80 -3.91 -1.95
C ALA A 75 3.66 -2.52 -2.63
N GLY A 76 4.19 -1.46 -2.01
CA GLY A 76 4.24 -0.11 -2.57
C GLY A 76 5.06 -0.04 -3.86
N VAL A 77 6.25 -0.63 -3.88
CA VAL A 77 7.09 -0.75 -5.08
C VAL A 77 6.37 -1.54 -6.17
N GLY A 78 5.78 -2.69 -5.84
CA GLY A 78 5.00 -3.49 -6.79
C GLY A 78 3.83 -2.72 -7.40
N SER A 79 3.09 -1.98 -6.58
CA SER A 79 1.99 -1.14 -7.03
C SER A 79 2.46 0.01 -7.93
N LEU A 80 3.61 0.62 -7.62
CA LEU A 80 4.21 1.66 -8.44
C LEU A 80 4.67 1.13 -9.80
N ILE A 81 5.32 -0.03 -9.83
CA ILE A 81 5.71 -0.70 -11.09
C ILE A 81 4.45 -1.00 -11.91
N LEU A 82 3.43 -1.59 -11.30
CA LEU A 82 2.18 -1.93 -11.96
C LEU A 82 1.49 -0.68 -12.54
N SER A 83 1.49 0.42 -11.79
CA SER A 83 1.00 1.70 -12.29
C SER A 83 1.74 2.16 -13.54
N ARG A 84 3.08 2.08 -13.56
CA ARG A 84 3.89 2.48 -14.71
C ARG A 84 3.66 1.58 -15.91
N VAL A 85 3.47 0.28 -15.71
CA VAL A 85 3.11 -0.67 -16.77
C VAL A 85 1.73 -0.32 -17.36
N PHE A 86 0.74 0.01 -16.54
CA PHE A 86 -0.56 0.45 -17.05
C PHE A 86 -0.47 1.81 -17.76
N ALA A 87 0.33 2.74 -17.24
CA ALA A 87 0.52 4.07 -17.85
C ALA A 87 1.21 4.00 -19.21
N THR A 88 2.18 3.09 -19.41
CA THR A 88 2.84 2.89 -20.71
C THR A 88 1.92 2.20 -21.71
N ARG A 89 1.04 1.31 -21.25
CA ARG A 89 0.02 0.63 -22.08
C ARG A 89 -1.15 1.55 -22.48
N ALA A 90 -1.39 2.63 -21.74
CA ALA A 90 -2.49 3.57 -21.99
C ALA A 90 -2.17 4.65 -23.04
N ARG A 91 -0.88 4.93 -23.28
CA ARG A 91 -0.42 5.82 -24.36
C ARG A 91 -0.65 5.12 -25.70
#